data_AF-A0A524KDZ7-F1
#
_entry.id   AF-A0A524KDZ7-F1
#
_cell.length_a   1.000
_cell.length_b   1.000
_cell.length_c   1.000
_cell.angle_alpha   90.00
_cell.angle_beta   90.00
_cell.angle_gamma   90.00
#
_symmetry.space_group_name_H-M   'P 1'
#
loop_
_entity.id
_entity.type
_entity.pdbx_description
1 polymer ?
#
loop_
_entity_poly.entity_id
_entity_poly.type
_entity_poly.pdbx_seq_one_letter_code
_entity_poly.pdbx_strand_id
1 'polypeptide(L)'
;MVLGTSKTVTNIALAVIPPGNVLASISEFRRSLFSTYGAPSARSFFDFPVLAWAEANPGGAILATLADSLEVSLEFSRIIFRDDGYYLAFSDAFRQSVSQMSLPDATEWSDESEPFAAGFGVYCASASEIAPEQRDDVLDKGARLVSAGGLRASTYLLAAVELVWSDGGGSSWATLGSARAGEKHRRVPRKS
;
A
#
# COMPACT_ATOMS: atom_id res chain seq x y z
N MET A 1 -3.85 17.47 34.68
CA MET A 1 -3.45 17.01 33.33
C MET A 1 -3.15 15.53 33.42
N VAL A 2 -4.03 14.69 32.89
CA VAL A 2 -3.77 13.25 32.80
C VAL A 2 -2.88 13.05 31.58
N LEU A 3 -1.67 12.53 31.78
CA LEU A 3 -0.81 12.03 30.70
C LEU A 3 -1.53 10.84 30.09
N GLY A 4 -2.31 11.06 29.02
CA GLY A 4 -2.92 9.99 28.26
C GLY A 4 -1.81 9.12 27.67
N THR A 5 -1.74 7.87 28.08
CA THR A 5 -0.87 6.88 27.44
C THR A 5 -1.39 6.65 26.04
N SER A 6 -0.67 7.11 25.02
CA SER A 6 -0.99 6.80 23.63
C SER A 6 -1.01 5.28 23.47
N LYS A 7 -2.16 4.70 23.10
CA LYS A 7 -2.25 3.25 22.87
C LYS A 7 -1.44 2.94 21.62
N THR A 8 -0.41 2.11 21.77
CA THR A 8 0.35 1.58 20.64
C THR A 8 -0.37 0.34 20.14
N VAL A 9 -0.61 0.28 18.84
CA VAL A 9 -1.19 -0.88 18.14
C VAL A 9 -0.08 -1.53 17.32
N THR A 10 -0.09 -2.86 17.24
CA THR A 10 0.89 -3.64 16.48
C THR A 10 0.20 -4.75 15.73
N ASN A 11 0.27 -4.71 14.39
CA ASN A 11 -0.32 -5.70 13.51
C ASN A 11 0.72 -6.25 12.54
N ILE A 12 0.52 -7.48 12.08
CA ILE A 12 1.29 -8.03 10.96
C ILE A 12 0.47 -7.80 9.68
N ALA A 13 1.15 -7.56 8.57
CA ALA A 13 0.52 -7.44 7.27
C ALA A 13 1.35 -8.07 6.16
N LEU A 14 0.65 -8.52 5.12
CA LEU A 14 1.24 -8.79 3.82
C LEU A 14 1.25 -7.48 3.01
N ALA A 15 2.44 -6.98 2.71
CA ALA A 15 2.64 -5.73 1.99
C ALA A 15 3.41 -5.96 0.69
N VAL A 16 3.20 -5.04 -0.26
CA VAL A 16 4.03 -4.94 -1.46
C VAL A 16 4.95 -3.75 -1.30
N ILE A 17 6.25 -3.99 -1.16
CA ILE A 17 7.25 -2.94 -0.95
C ILE A 17 7.87 -2.57 -2.31
N PRO A 18 7.56 -1.38 -2.86
CA PRO A 18 8.17 -0.89 -4.09
C PRO A 18 9.67 -0.62 -3.91
N PRO A 19 10.45 -0.54 -5.01
CA PRO A 19 11.82 -0.07 -4.93
C PRO A 19 11.88 1.40 -4.50
N GLY A 20 13.01 1.81 -3.92
CA GLY A 20 13.17 3.13 -3.28
C GLY A 20 12.85 4.33 -4.18
N ASN A 21 13.11 4.24 -5.48
CA ASN A 21 12.76 5.29 -6.43
C ASN A 21 11.22 5.45 -6.59
N VAL A 22 10.46 4.35 -6.57
CA VAL A 22 9.01 4.40 -6.64
C VAL A 22 8.41 4.86 -5.32
N LEU A 23 8.98 4.45 -4.18
CA LEU A 23 8.63 5.00 -2.87
C LEU A 23 8.81 6.52 -2.84
N ALA A 24 9.94 7.03 -3.33
CA ALA A 24 10.18 8.47 -3.41
C ALA A 24 9.14 9.18 -4.30
N SER A 25 8.80 8.60 -5.46
CA SER A 25 7.75 9.14 -6.34
C SER A 25 6.36 9.12 -5.69
N ILE A 26 6.02 8.09 -4.90
CA ILE A 26 4.77 8.03 -4.13
C ILE A 26 4.73 9.15 -3.08
N SER A 27 5.82 9.37 -2.35
CA SER A 27 5.91 10.44 -1.35
C SER A 27 5.79 11.83 -2.00
N GLU A 28 6.45 12.05 -3.15
CA GLU A 28 6.35 13.30 -3.90
C GLU A 28 4.94 13.53 -4.44
N PHE A 29 4.33 12.49 -5.01
CA PHE A 29 2.94 12.50 -5.47
C PHE A 29 1.99 12.94 -4.36
N ARG A 30 2.08 12.30 -3.18
CA ARG A 30 1.23 12.63 -2.02
C ARG A 30 1.44 14.06 -1.57
N ARG A 31 2.70 14.48 -1.42
CA ARG A 31 3.03 15.86 -1.05
C ARG A 31 2.43 16.86 -2.03
N SER A 32 2.59 16.64 -3.32
CA SER A 32 2.09 17.52 -4.38
C SER A 32 0.56 17.61 -4.36
N LEU A 33 -0.13 16.48 -4.21
CA LEU A 33 -1.58 16.43 -4.17
C LEU A 33 -2.13 17.12 -2.93
N PHE A 34 -1.80 16.62 -1.73
CA PHE A 34 -2.48 17.00 -0.50
C PHE A 34 -2.03 18.35 0.08
N SER A 35 -0.83 18.84 -0.26
CA SER A 35 -0.43 20.22 0.11
C SER A 35 -1.34 21.29 -0.50
N THR A 36 -1.95 20.99 -1.66
CA THR A 36 -2.89 21.91 -2.32
C THR A 36 -4.16 22.12 -1.48
N TYR A 37 -4.55 21.12 -0.69
CA TYR A 37 -5.81 21.12 0.07
C TYR A 37 -5.61 21.48 1.54
N GLY A 38 -4.44 22.04 1.91
CA GLY A 38 -4.15 22.36 3.30
C GLY A 38 -3.94 21.14 4.19
N ALA A 39 -3.77 19.96 3.58
CA ALA A 39 -3.47 18.70 4.26
C ALA A 39 -2.05 18.19 3.94
N PRO A 40 -0.97 19.01 4.06
CA PRO A 40 0.38 18.52 3.84
C PRO A 40 0.80 17.46 4.87
N SER A 41 0.06 17.39 6.00
CA SER A 41 0.19 16.39 7.05
C SER A 41 -0.65 15.15 6.81
N ALA A 42 -1.29 14.99 5.63
CA ALA A 42 -1.95 13.76 5.20
C ALA A 42 -0.97 12.59 5.29
N ARG A 43 -0.93 11.99 6.49
CA ARG A 43 0.07 11.03 6.88
C ARG A 43 -0.46 9.68 6.50
N SER A 44 0.16 9.09 5.47
CA SER A 44 0.13 7.65 5.36
C SER A 44 0.78 7.09 6.61
N PHE A 45 0.14 6.13 7.25
CA PHE A 45 0.80 5.34 8.29
C PHE A 45 2.07 4.68 7.72
N PHE A 46 2.03 4.24 6.46
CA PHE A 46 3.12 3.56 5.74
C PHE A 46 3.16 3.97 4.25
N ASP A 47 4.36 4.08 3.67
CA ASP A 47 4.55 4.53 2.27
C ASP A 47 4.39 3.42 1.21
N PHE A 48 3.93 2.24 1.62
CA PHE A 48 3.73 1.09 0.76
C PHE A 48 2.30 0.54 0.91
N PRO A 49 1.77 -0.12 -0.14
CA PRO A 49 0.45 -0.73 -0.06
C PRO A 49 0.44 -1.99 0.81
N VAL A 50 -0.61 -2.14 1.61
CA VAL A 50 -0.96 -3.38 2.33
C VAL A 50 -1.93 -4.18 1.47
N LEU A 51 -1.64 -5.46 1.21
CA LEU A 51 -2.52 -6.37 0.47
C LEU A 51 -3.55 -7.01 1.40
N ALA A 52 -3.10 -7.44 2.57
CA ALA A 52 -3.93 -8.04 3.61
C ALA A 52 -3.28 -7.81 4.98
N TRP A 53 -4.07 -7.63 6.01
CA TRP A 53 -3.62 -7.77 7.39
C TRP A 53 -3.37 -9.26 7.69
N ALA A 54 -2.66 -9.61 8.75
CA ALA A 54 -2.37 -10.99 9.10
C ALA A 54 -2.25 -11.15 10.62
N GLU A 55 -2.78 -12.26 11.16
CA GLU A 55 -2.63 -12.60 12.58
C GLU A 55 -1.22 -13.08 12.93
N ALA A 56 -0.55 -13.71 11.97
CA ALA A 56 0.75 -14.32 12.15
C ALA A 56 1.65 -14.09 10.93
N ASN A 57 2.95 -14.14 11.17
CA ASN A 57 3.95 -14.02 10.11
C ASN A 57 3.80 -15.19 9.11
N PRO A 58 3.44 -14.95 7.83
CA PRO A 58 3.45 -16.00 6.84
C PRO A 58 4.89 -16.48 6.64
N GLY A 59 5.11 -17.79 6.80
CA GLY A 59 6.44 -18.37 6.66
C GLY A 59 7.06 -18.09 5.28
N GLY A 60 8.39 -18.10 5.21
CA GLY A 60 9.12 -17.75 3.99
C GLY A 60 8.74 -18.57 2.74
N ALA A 61 8.35 -19.83 2.90
CA ALA A 61 7.86 -20.66 1.80
C ALA A 61 6.54 -20.13 1.20
N ILE A 62 5.60 -19.70 2.06
CA ILE A 62 4.34 -19.09 1.62
C ILE A 62 4.62 -17.79 0.88
N LEU A 63 5.47 -16.92 1.45
CA LEU A 63 5.87 -15.67 0.81
C LEU A 63 6.50 -15.92 -0.57
N ALA A 64 7.37 -16.93 -0.70
CA ALA A 64 7.99 -17.28 -1.97
C ALA A 64 6.95 -17.77 -3.00
N THR A 65 6.02 -18.65 -2.61
CA THR A 65 4.94 -19.11 -3.49
C THR A 65 4.03 -17.97 -3.94
N LEU A 66 3.63 -17.10 -3.02
CA LEU A 66 2.81 -15.93 -3.35
C LEU A 66 3.55 -14.96 -4.27
N ALA A 67 4.82 -14.68 -3.99
CA ALA A 67 5.64 -13.81 -4.84
C ALA A 67 5.88 -14.39 -6.24
N ASP A 68 6.06 -15.71 -6.33
CA ASP A 68 6.24 -16.41 -7.61
C ASP A 68 4.97 -16.34 -8.48
N SER A 69 3.79 -16.32 -7.87
CA SER A 69 2.51 -16.15 -8.57
C SER A 69 2.27 -14.73 -9.10
N LEU A 70 2.96 -13.74 -8.55
CA LEU A 70 2.87 -12.33 -8.97
C LEU A 70 3.89 -12.01 -10.07
N GLU A 71 3.57 -12.42 -11.30
CA GLU A 71 4.41 -12.20 -12.49
C GLU A 71 4.11 -10.88 -13.23
N VAL A 72 3.48 -9.91 -12.56
CA VAL A 72 3.08 -8.63 -13.14
C VAL A 72 3.87 -7.47 -12.56
N SER A 73 4.09 -6.44 -13.37
CA SER A 73 4.63 -5.15 -12.90
C SER A 73 3.71 -4.52 -11.86
N LEU A 74 4.29 -3.94 -10.81
CA LEU A 74 3.58 -3.11 -9.85
C LEU A 74 3.32 -1.76 -10.49
N GLU A 75 2.06 -1.37 -10.65
CA GLU A 75 1.68 -0.10 -11.24
C GLU A 75 0.51 0.52 -10.47
N PHE A 76 0.50 1.84 -10.36
CA PHE A 76 -0.58 2.60 -9.77
C PHE A 76 -1.28 3.45 -10.83
N SER A 77 -2.62 3.48 -10.81
CA SER A 77 -3.43 3.97 -11.94
C SER A 77 -4.17 5.27 -11.67
N ARG A 78 -4.66 5.48 -10.45
CA ARG A 78 -5.49 6.63 -10.08
C ARG A 78 -5.58 6.79 -8.56
N ILE A 79 -6.09 7.93 -8.11
CA ILE A 79 -6.59 8.05 -6.74
C ILE A 79 -8.04 7.56 -6.70
N ILE A 80 -8.38 6.83 -5.64
CA ILE A 80 -9.75 6.44 -5.34
C ILE A 80 -10.10 6.84 -3.90
N PHE A 81 -11.40 7.00 -3.66
CA PHE A 81 -11.97 7.16 -2.32
C PHE A 81 -12.74 5.88 -1.96
N ARG A 82 -12.32 5.20 -0.88
CA ARG A 82 -12.92 3.95 -0.36
C ARG A 82 -12.74 3.93 1.15
N ASP A 83 -13.70 3.36 1.88
CA ASP A 83 -13.61 3.12 3.33
C ASP A 83 -12.99 4.30 4.12
N ASP A 84 -13.53 5.51 3.87
CA ASP A 84 -13.09 6.77 4.46
C ASP A 84 -11.59 7.10 4.31
N GLY A 85 -10.97 6.62 3.24
CA GLY A 85 -9.58 6.88 2.88
C GLY A 85 -9.38 7.19 1.40
N TYR A 86 -8.34 7.99 1.12
CA TYR A 86 -7.81 8.18 -0.22
C TYR A 86 -6.68 7.20 -0.46
N TYR A 87 -6.75 6.47 -1.57
CA TYR A 87 -5.75 5.48 -1.93
C TYR A 87 -5.18 5.77 -3.31
N LEU A 88 -3.86 5.72 -3.44
CA LEU A 88 -3.21 5.58 -4.74
C LEU A 88 -3.39 4.12 -5.18
N ALA A 89 -4.37 3.90 -6.04
CA ALA A 89 -4.88 2.58 -6.36
C ALA A 89 -3.95 1.81 -7.30
N PHE A 90 -3.85 0.50 -7.07
CA PHE A 90 -3.23 -0.43 -8.01
C PHE A 90 -3.87 -0.34 -9.41
N SER A 91 -3.10 -0.67 -10.44
CA SER A 91 -3.63 -0.89 -11.80
C SER A 91 -4.56 -2.10 -11.82
N ASP A 92 -5.50 -2.13 -12.77
CA ASP A 92 -6.45 -3.24 -12.87
C ASP A 92 -5.75 -4.58 -13.14
N ALA A 93 -4.65 -4.59 -13.90
CA ALA A 93 -3.85 -5.79 -14.15
C ALA A 93 -3.20 -6.33 -12.85
N PHE A 94 -2.68 -5.45 -12.00
CA PHE A 94 -2.11 -5.83 -10.71
C PHE A 94 -3.20 -6.36 -9.77
N ARG A 95 -4.33 -5.64 -9.68
CA ARG A 95 -5.49 -6.06 -8.85
C ARG A 95 -6.02 -7.43 -9.26
N GLN A 96 -6.14 -7.67 -10.56
CA GLN A 96 -6.56 -8.96 -11.09
C GLN A 96 -5.60 -10.07 -10.68
N SER A 97 -4.29 -9.83 -10.77
CA SER A 97 -3.28 -10.81 -10.35
C SER A 97 -3.36 -11.11 -8.85
N VAL A 98 -3.51 -10.08 -8.01
CA VAL A 98 -3.70 -10.26 -6.55
C VAL A 98 -4.99 -11.03 -6.25
N SER A 99 -6.08 -10.76 -6.96
CA SER A 99 -7.36 -11.47 -6.73
C SER A 99 -7.32 -12.97 -7.06
N GLN A 100 -6.32 -13.41 -7.84
CA GLN A 100 -6.09 -14.82 -8.15
C GLN A 100 -5.21 -15.51 -7.10
N MET A 101 -4.59 -14.75 -6.19
CA MET A 101 -3.80 -15.32 -5.10
C MET A 101 -4.72 -15.84 -4.01
N SER A 102 -4.44 -17.04 -3.53
CA SER A 102 -4.98 -17.51 -2.25
C SER A 102 -4.21 -16.83 -1.12
N LEU A 103 -4.62 -15.60 -0.79
CA LEU A 103 -4.12 -14.91 0.39
C LEU A 103 -4.51 -15.72 1.64
N PRO A 104 -3.68 -15.74 2.69
CA PRO A 104 -4.06 -16.35 3.97
C PRO A 104 -5.42 -15.78 4.42
N ASP A 105 -6.33 -16.66 4.83
CA ASP A 105 -7.73 -16.33 5.14
C ASP A 105 -7.84 -15.15 6.10
N ALA A 106 -8.53 -14.09 5.67
CA ALA A 106 -8.69 -12.84 6.42
C ALA A 106 -9.90 -12.81 7.37
N THR A 107 -10.50 -13.96 7.64
CA THR A 107 -11.97 -14.04 7.72
C THR A 107 -12.60 -13.93 9.10
N GLU A 108 -11.87 -13.62 10.18
CA GLU A 108 -12.49 -13.34 11.50
C GLU A 108 -11.87 -12.12 12.22
N TRP A 109 -11.47 -11.09 11.45
CA TRP A 109 -10.49 -10.10 11.92
C TRP A 109 -11.04 -8.70 12.18
N SER A 110 -12.26 -8.59 12.72
CA SER A 110 -12.78 -7.31 13.20
C SER A 110 -12.39 -7.06 14.66
N ASP A 111 -11.12 -6.81 14.92
CA ASP A 111 -10.80 -5.88 16.00
C ASP A 111 -10.63 -4.52 15.34
N GLU A 112 -11.25 -3.46 15.89
CA GLU A 112 -11.29 -2.06 15.40
C GLU A 112 -9.89 -1.37 15.36
N SER A 113 -8.85 -2.16 15.11
CA SER A 113 -7.45 -1.86 15.28
C SER A 113 -6.69 -1.83 13.96
N GLU A 114 -7.36 -1.80 12.81
CA GLU A 114 -6.69 -1.54 11.53
C GLU A 114 -6.73 -0.03 11.24
N PRO A 115 -5.61 0.60 10.86
CA PRO A 115 -5.59 2.05 10.64
C PRO A 115 -6.23 2.44 9.30
N PHE A 116 -6.36 1.49 8.36
CA PHE A 116 -6.98 1.65 7.05
C PHE A 116 -7.26 0.28 6.40
N ALA A 117 -8.13 0.28 5.39
CA ALA A 117 -8.50 -0.94 4.67
C ALA A 117 -7.40 -1.41 3.70
N ALA A 118 -7.14 -2.72 3.69
CA ALA A 118 -6.14 -3.34 2.83
C ALA A 118 -6.64 -3.58 1.39
N GLY A 119 -5.72 -3.86 0.47
CA GLY A 119 -6.01 -4.37 -0.88
C GLY A 119 -6.33 -3.31 -1.95
N PHE A 120 -6.47 -2.04 -1.57
CA PHE A 120 -6.80 -0.97 -2.51
C PHE A 120 -5.58 -0.32 -3.18
N GLY A 121 -4.46 -0.25 -2.50
CA GLY A 121 -3.25 0.45 -2.95
C GLY A 121 -2.53 1.11 -1.77
N VAL A 122 -1.77 2.18 -2.05
CA VAL A 122 -1.11 2.95 -1.00
C VAL A 122 -2.13 3.85 -0.33
N TYR A 123 -2.32 3.70 0.98
CA TYR A 123 -3.12 4.64 1.76
C TYR A 123 -2.42 6.02 1.80
N CYS A 124 -3.13 7.06 1.40
CA CYS A 124 -2.57 8.39 1.24
C CYS A 124 -3.01 9.38 2.31
N ALA A 125 -4.30 9.38 2.66
CA ALA A 125 -4.93 10.35 3.54
C ALA A 125 -6.27 9.81 4.08
N SER A 126 -6.69 10.29 5.26
CA SER A 126 -8.04 10.05 5.77
C SER A 126 -9.04 10.98 5.08
N ALA A 127 -10.30 10.54 4.95
CA ALA A 127 -11.42 11.40 4.55
C ALA A 127 -11.52 12.66 5.40
N SER A 128 -11.19 12.55 6.70
CA SER A 128 -11.26 13.66 7.65
C SER A 128 -10.26 14.78 7.39
N GLU A 129 -9.22 14.53 6.60
CA GLU A 129 -8.18 15.51 6.29
C GLU A 129 -8.56 16.41 5.11
N ILE A 130 -9.62 16.06 4.37
CA ILE A 130 -10.05 16.78 3.17
C ILE A 130 -11.51 17.15 3.32
N ALA A 131 -11.84 18.41 3.04
CA ALA A 131 -13.23 18.85 3.10
C ALA A 131 -14.08 18.05 2.07
N PRO A 132 -15.26 17.54 2.44
CA PRO A 132 -16.06 16.67 1.55
C PRO A 132 -16.31 17.25 0.16
N GLU A 133 -16.50 18.56 0.05
CA GLU A 133 -16.71 19.30 -1.20
C GLU A 133 -15.48 19.35 -2.12
N GLN A 134 -14.28 19.07 -1.60
CA GLN A 134 -13.03 19.04 -2.37
C GLN A 134 -12.73 17.64 -2.94
N ARG A 135 -13.53 16.63 -2.61
CA ARG A 135 -13.26 15.23 -2.97
C ARG A 135 -13.10 15.03 -4.48
N ASP A 136 -14.02 15.55 -5.28
CA ASP A 136 -13.99 15.35 -6.73
C ASP A 136 -12.77 16.03 -7.36
N ASP A 137 -12.38 17.21 -6.86
CA ASP A 137 -11.17 17.89 -7.31
C ASP A 137 -9.89 17.12 -6.94
N VAL A 138 -9.83 16.51 -5.74
CA VAL A 138 -8.72 15.63 -5.35
C VAL A 138 -8.60 14.44 -6.30
N LEU A 139 -9.72 13.82 -6.67
CA LEU A 139 -9.75 12.67 -7.59
C LEU A 139 -9.27 13.07 -8.98
N ASP A 140 -9.78 14.19 -9.51
CA ASP A 140 -9.42 14.72 -10.83
C ASP A 140 -7.95 15.14 -10.90
N LYS A 141 -7.47 15.88 -9.90
CA LYS A 141 -6.07 16.31 -9.81
C LYS A 141 -5.14 15.10 -9.64
N GLY A 142 -5.54 14.14 -8.81
CA GLY A 142 -4.84 12.87 -8.63
C GLY A 142 -4.66 12.11 -9.94
N ALA A 143 -5.73 11.98 -10.74
CA ALA A 143 -5.67 11.31 -12.05
C ALA A 143 -4.67 11.97 -13.02
N ARG A 144 -4.59 13.30 -13.03
CA ARG A 144 -3.62 14.05 -13.84
C ARG A 144 -2.19 13.81 -13.39
N LEU A 145 -1.95 13.81 -12.07
CA LEU A 145 -0.63 13.58 -11.49
C LEU A 145 -0.12 12.15 -11.73
N VAL A 146 -0.99 11.13 -11.63
CA VAL A 146 -0.59 9.73 -11.94
C VAL A 146 -0.21 9.59 -13.41
N SER A 147 -0.93 10.26 -14.30
CA SER A 147 -0.69 10.23 -15.74
C SER A 147 0.65 10.87 -16.16
N ALA A 148 1.27 11.67 -15.30
CA ALA A 148 2.60 12.24 -15.53
C ALA A 148 3.75 11.19 -15.48
N GLY A 149 3.45 9.95 -15.08
CA GLY A 149 4.37 8.82 -15.07
C GLY A 149 5.15 8.65 -13.76
N GLY A 150 5.87 7.54 -13.64
CA GLY A 150 6.79 7.29 -12.52
C GLY A 150 6.29 6.38 -11.39
N LEU A 151 5.01 6.02 -11.38
CA LEU A 151 4.43 5.14 -10.35
C LEU A 151 4.33 3.68 -10.81
N ARG A 152 5.47 3.13 -11.28
CA ARG A 152 5.58 1.73 -11.71
C ARG A 152 6.92 1.09 -11.40
N ALA A 153 6.93 -0.21 -11.13
CA ALA A 153 8.12 -1.03 -10.95
C ALA A 153 7.94 -2.40 -11.60
N SER A 154 8.94 -2.83 -12.38
CA SER A 154 8.98 -4.20 -12.91
C SER A 154 9.26 -5.24 -11.82
N THR A 155 9.93 -4.86 -10.74
CA THR A 155 10.24 -5.75 -9.61
C THR A 155 9.97 -5.06 -8.28
N TYR A 156 9.47 -5.81 -7.30
CA TYR A 156 9.14 -5.34 -5.96
C TYR A 156 9.28 -6.50 -4.96
N LEU A 157 9.15 -6.22 -3.67
CA LEU A 157 9.11 -7.27 -2.65
C LEU A 157 7.67 -7.50 -2.23
N LEU A 158 7.29 -8.77 -2.12
CA LEU A 158 6.16 -9.19 -1.31
C LEU A 158 6.70 -9.52 0.07
N ALA A 159 6.20 -8.86 1.11
CA ALA A 159 6.79 -8.94 2.45
C ALA A 159 5.73 -9.13 3.53
N ALA A 160 6.08 -9.97 4.51
CA ALA A 160 5.46 -9.90 5.83
C ALA A 160 6.10 -8.76 6.59
N VAL A 161 5.29 -7.83 7.06
CA VAL A 161 5.73 -6.65 7.81
C VAL A 161 5.01 -6.58 9.14
N GLU A 162 5.75 -6.31 10.20
CA GLU A 162 5.19 -5.84 11.46
C GLU A 162 5.01 -4.32 11.36
N LEU A 163 3.82 -3.85 11.69
CA LEU A 163 3.38 -2.48 11.58
C LEU A 163 2.97 -2.01 12.96
N VAL A 164 3.60 -0.93 13.43
CA VAL A 164 3.36 -0.35 14.75
C VAL A 164 2.93 1.09 14.56
N TRP A 165 1.86 1.51 15.21
CA TRP A 165 1.45 2.92 15.21
C TRP A 165 0.72 3.33 16.48
N SER A 166 0.45 4.63 16.60
CA SER A 166 -0.22 5.23 17.75
C SER A 166 -1.12 6.39 17.32
N ASP A 167 -2.17 6.64 18.10
CA ASP A 167 -3.09 7.77 17.89
C ASP A 167 -2.40 9.14 18.01
N GLY A 168 -1.20 9.18 18.61
CA GLY A 168 -0.34 10.36 18.72
C GLY A 168 0.52 10.65 17.49
N GLY A 169 0.37 9.88 16.40
CA GLY A 169 0.97 10.17 15.10
C GLY A 169 2.35 9.54 14.86
N GLY A 170 2.82 8.63 15.70
CA GLY A 170 4.00 7.81 15.43
C GLY A 170 3.63 6.51 14.70
N SER A 171 4.36 6.18 13.63
CA SER A 171 4.32 4.86 12.98
C SER A 171 5.74 4.35 12.71
N SER A 172 5.90 3.04 12.77
CA SER A 172 7.15 2.34 12.43
C SER A 172 6.82 0.96 11.89
N TRP A 173 7.76 0.36 11.16
CA TRP A 173 7.55 -0.96 10.59
C TRP A 173 8.87 -1.74 10.49
N ALA A 174 8.76 -3.06 10.49
CA ALA A 174 9.89 -3.97 10.34
C ALA A 174 9.52 -5.13 9.41
N THR A 175 10.44 -5.52 8.53
CA THR A 175 10.25 -6.69 7.66
C THR A 175 10.53 -7.97 8.46
N LEU A 176 9.53 -8.85 8.55
CA LEU A 176 9.64 -10.16 9.17
C LEU A 176 10.14 -11.23 8.18
N GLY A 177 9.81 -11.04 6.91
CA GLY A 177 10.23 -11.89 5.80
C GLY A 177 9.82 -11.28 4.46
N SER A 178 10.54 -11.62 3.39
CA SER A 178 10.19 -11.11 2.06
C SER A 178 10.63 -12.06 0.95
N ALA A 179 9.93 -12.01 -0.17
CA ALA A 179 10.29 -12.64 -1.43
C ALA A 179 10.16 -11.63 -2.58
N ARG A 180 10.99 -11.78 -3.61
CA ARG A 180 10.94 -10.90 -4.77
C ARG A 180 9.83 -11.35 -5.72
N ALA A 181 9.02 -10.39 -6.15
CA ALA A 181 7.96 -10.55 -7.14
C ALA A 181 8.17 -9.56 -8.30
N GLY A 182 7.38 -9.73 -9.36
CA GLY A 182 7.36 -8.81 -10.49
C GLY A 182 7.46 -9.50 -11.85
N GLU A 183 7.58 -8.68 -12.88
CA GLU A 183 7.63 -9.11 -14.27
C GLU A 183 8.84 -10.03 -14.51
N LYS A 184 8.55 -11.29 -14.80
CA LYS A 184 9.58 -12.26 -15.17
C LYS A 184 9.88 -12.07 -16.66
N HIS A 185 11.08 -11.57 -16.97
CA HIS A 185 11.59 -11.65 -18.34
C HIS A 185 11.73 -13.14 -18.71
N ARG A 186 10.73 -13.70 -19.41
CA ARG A 186 10.86 -15.00 -20.04
C ARG A 186 12.05 -14.93 -20.98
N ARG A 187 13.17 -15.55 -20.60
CA ARG A 187 14.29 -15.76 -21.50
C ARG A 187 13.74 -16.55 -22.69
N VAL A 188 13.63 -15.90 -23.85
CA VAL A 188 13.38 -16.61 -25.10
C VAL A 188 14.53 -17.59 -25.26
N PRO A 189 14.28 -18.92 -25.34
CA PRO A 189 15.35 -19.86 -25.58
C PRO A 189 15.99 -19.50 -26.92
N ARG A 190 17.29 -19.18 -26.92
CA ARG A 190 18.06 -19.07 -28.15
C ARG A 190 17.96 -20.43 -28.83
N LYS A 191 17.29 -20.48 -29.98
CA LYS A 191 17.39 -21.63 -30.89
C LYS A 191 18.88 -21.76 -31.23
N SER A 192 19.50 -22.83 -30.73
CA SER A 192 20.81 -23.30 -31.15
C SER A 192 20.73 -23.92 -32.54
#